data_AF-A0A2A4VLK7-F1
#
_entry.id   AF-A0A2A4VLK7-F1
#
_cell.length_a   1.000
_cell.length_b   1.000
_cell.length_c   1.000
_cell.angle_alpha   90.00
_cell.angle_beta   90.00
_cell.angle_gamma   90.00
#
_symmetry.space_group_name_H-M   'P 1'
#
loop_
_entity.id
_entity.type
_entity.pdbx_description
1 polymer ?
#
loop_
_entity_poly.entity_id
_entity_poly.type
_entity_poly.pdbx_seq_one_letter_code
_entity_poly.pdbx_strand_id
1 'polypeptide(L)'
;MKLKIIKAIFLLAVLSISGVATATLITVNQWHDTTGPVSGLRQSDFNNTVFFAVAKNIDFNQTNTYEMLTGYHLASYDEYVTLFSASAALGATGASYVYFNQDGWNGYIWNKVQRIYFAFSDMYTPTPRALHAGAAQNQTNVSGGGLYSKSNGLDFLAGTYQVFGGLVLIKDAASLKASPVPEPSTLAIFALGLMGLAVRRKKQS
;
A
#
# COMPACT_ATOMS: atom_id res chain seq x y z
N MET A 1 -34.46 -47.12 -5.20
CA MET A 1 -33.16 -46.71 -4.61
C MET A 1 -33.38 -46.15 -3.22
N LYS A 2 -32.62 -46.60 -2.20
CA LYS A 2 -32.79 -46.13 -0.81
C LYS A 2 -32.27 -44.70 -0.67
N LEU A 3 -33.07 -43.79 -0.10
CA LEU A 3 -32.78 -42.36 0.13
C LEU A 3 -31.41 -42.09 0.81
N LYS A 4 -30.86 -43.09 1.48
CA LYS A 4 -29.53 -43.06 2.13
C LYS A 4 -28.37 -42.96 1.13
N ILE A 5 -28.49 -43.53 -0.08
CA ILE A 5 -27.44 -43.50 -1.10
C ILE A 5 -27.35 -42.12 -1.76
N ILE A 6 -28.48 -41.45 -1.94
CA ILE A 6 -28.53 -40.10 -2.55
C ILE A 6 -27.86 -39.06 -1.64
N LYS A 7 -28.05 -39.16 -0.31
CA LYS A 7 -27.39 -38.25 0.65
C LYS A 7 -25.86 -38.40 0.67
N ALA A 8 -25.35 -39.61 0.51
CA ALA A 8 -23.91 -39.87 0.47
C ALA A 8 -23.27 -39.31 -0.81
N ILE A 9 -23.95 -39.44 -1.96
CA ILE A 9 -23.48 -38.88 -3.24
C ILE A 9 -23.49 -37.34 -3.19
N PHE A 10 -24.49 -36.72 -2.57
CA PHE A 10 -24.54 -35.26 -2.42
C PHE A 10 -23.44 -34.72 -1.51
N LEU A 11 -23.10 -35.44 -0.42
CA LEU A 11 -21.96 -35.05 0.43
C LEU A 11 -20.62 -35.16 -0.32
N LEU A 12 -20.41 -36.23 -1.08
CA LEU A 12 -19.18 -36.39 -1.87
C LEU A 12 -19.07 -35.36 -3.00
N ALA A 13 -20.18 -35.00 -3.65
CA ALA A 13 -20.20 -33.99 -4.70
C ALA A 13 -19.88 -32.58 -4.18
N VAL A 14 -20.30 -32.25 -2.94
CA VAL A 14 -20.00 -30.95 -2.31
C VAL A 14 -18.52 -30.83 -1.92
N LEU A 15 -17.83 -31.93 -1.60
CA LEU A 15 -16.39 -31.90 -1.32
C LEU A 15 -15.50 -31.82 -2.58
N SER A 16 -16.00 -32.18 -3.76
CA SER A 16 -15.19 -32.24 -4.98
C SER A 16 -15.01 -30.90 -5.73
N ILE A 17 -15.65 -29.81 -5.27
CA ILE A 17 -15.61 -28.49 -5.96
C ILE A 17 -14.73 -27.48 -5.22
N SER A 18 -13.89 -27.91 -4.29
CA SER A 18 -12.88 -27.04 -3.66
C SER A 18 -11.74 -26.76 -4.65
N GLY A 19 -11.97 -25.87 -5.61
CA GLY A 19 -10.90 -25.33 -6.44
C GLY A 19 -9.83 -24.74 -5.54
N VAL A 20 -8.65 -25.32 -5.55
CA VAL A 20 -7.48 -24.76 -4.85
C VAL A 20 -7.13 -23.42 -5.49
N ALA A 21 -7.58 -22.33 -4.87
CA ALA A 21 -7.12 -21.00 -5.25
C ALA A 21 -5.60 -20.97 -5.04
N THR A 22 -4.85 -20.96 -6.13
CA THR A 22 -3.38 -20.96 -6.06
C THR A 22 -2.94 -19.53 -5.83
N ALA A 23 -2.90 -19.12 -4.56
CA ALA A 23 -2.33 -17.84 -4.17
C ALA A 23 -0.82 -17.87 -4.44
N THR A 24 -0.35 -16.99 -5.32
CA THR A 24 1.08 -16.86 -5.62
C THR A 24 1.65 -15.65 -4.89
N LEU A 25 2.82 -15.80 -4.27
CA LEU A 25 3.59 -14.66 -3.76
C LEU A 25 4.30 -13.99 -4.93
N ILE A 26 4.03 -12.69 -5.10
CA ILE A 26 4.69 -11.83 -6.10
C ILE A 26 5.69 -10.94 -5.36
N THR A 27 6.98 -11.17 -5.59
CA THR A 27 8.08 -10.42 -4.96
C THR A 27 8.18 -8.99 -5.48
N VAL A 28 8.82 -8.10 -4.70
CA VAL A 28 9.05 -6.69 -5.08
C VAL A 28 9.68 -6.58 -6.47
N ASN A 29 10.72 -7.38 -6.74
CA ASN A 29 11.43 -7.35 -8.01
C ASN A 29 10.56 -7.78 -9.21
N GLN A 30 9.49 -8.55 -8.98
CA GLN A 30 8.58 -8.97 -10.03
C GLN A 30 7.56 -7.88 -10.38
N TRP A 31 7.13 -7.09 -9.39
CA TRP A 31 6.00 -6.18 -9.57
C TRP A 31 6.38 -4.70 -9.65
N HIS A 32 7.40 -4.22 -8.92
CA HIS A 32 7.76 -2.80 -8.83
C HIS A 32 8.64 -2.37 -9.99
N ASP A 33 8.21 -1.35 -10.75
CA ASP A 33 8.96 -0.78 -11.87
C ASP A 33 9.84 0.38 -11.39
N THR A 34 11.15 0.14 -11.32
CA THR A 34 12.14 1.12 -10.87
C THR A 34 12.83 1.88 -12.02
N THR A 35 12.40 1.69 -13.26
CA THR A 35 13.17 2.14 -14.45
C THR A 35 13.04 3.63 -14.77
N GLY A 36 12.06 4.33 -14.19
CA GLY A 36 11.86 5.76 -14.46
C GLY A 36 12.29 6.68 -13.32
N PRO A 37 11.96 7.98 -13.41
CA PRO A 37 12.25 8.96 -12.38
C PRO A 37 11.73 8.52 -11.01
N VAL A 38 12.38 9.04 -9.95
CA VAL A 38 12.12 8.68 -8.54
C VAL A 38 12.08 7.16 -8.28
N SER A 39 12.73 6.36 -9.13
CA SER A 39 12.72 4.89 -9.09
C SER A 39 11.30 4.30 -9.05
N GLY A 40 10.35 4.96 -9.72
CA GLY A 40 8.94 4.58 -9.74
C GLY A 40 8.29 4.54 -8.35
N LEU A 41 8.81 5.30 -7.38
CA LEU A 41 8.24 5.45 -6.05
C LEU A 41 8.14 6.94 -5.72
N ARG A 42 7.00 7.53 -6.10
CA ARG A 42 6.74 8.96 -5.90
C ARG A 42 6.11 9.19 -4.55
N GLN A 43 6.67 10.13 -3.79
CA GLN A 43 6.05 10.60 -2.56
C GLN A 43 4.88 11.54 -2.87
N SER A 44 3.82 11.46 -2.08
CA SER A 44 2.75 12.45 -2.10
C SER A 44 3.27 13.82 -1.66
N ASP A 45 2.90 14.86 -2.40
CA ASP A 45 3.19 16.26 -2.03
C ASP A 45 2.32 16.72 -0.85
N PHE A 46 1.26 15.96 -0.54
CA PHE A 46 0.26 16.27 0.47
C PHE A 46 0.49 15.56 1.79
N ASN A 47 1.12 14.39 1.75
CA ASN A 47 1.37 13.60 2.94
C ASN A 47 2.70 12.87 2.80
N ASN A 48 3.63 13.13 3.71
CA ASN A 48 4.98 12.58 3.66
C ASN A 48 5.06 11.08 3.99
N THR A 49 3.94 10.44 4.38
CA THR A 49 3.85 9.01 4.60
C THR A 49 3.20 8.28 3.43
N VAL A 50 2.56 8.97 2.48
CA VAL A 50 1.88 8.34 1.34
C VAL A 50 2.78 8.34 0.12
N PHE A 51 2.85 7.19 -0.55
CA PHE A 51 3.67 6.97 -1.73
C PHE A 51 2.86 6.25 -2.82
N PHE A 52 3.24 6.49 -4.07
CA PHE A 52 2.65 5.90 -5.26
C PHE A 52 3.72 5.09 -6.00
N ALA A 53 3.62 3.77 -5.92
CA ALA A 53 4.62 2.85 -6.49
C ALA A 53 4.17 2.35 -7.86
N VAL A 54 4.96 2.57 -8.90
CA VAL A 54 4.65 2.16 -10.28
C VAL A 54 4.87 0.65 -10.45
N ALA A 55 3.92 -0.03 -11.06
CA ALA A 55 4.00 -1.46 -11.34
C ALA A 55 4.65 -1.72 -12.72
N LYS A 56 5.34 -2.84 -12.91
CA LYS A 56 5.88 -3.26 -14.23
C LYS A 56 4.75 -3.57 -15.20
N ASN A 57 3.86 -4.46 -14.81
CA ASN A 57 2.59 -4.71 -15.48
C ASN A 57 1.78 -5.61 -14.54
N ILE A 58 0.67 -5.15 -13.99
CA ILE A 58 -0.09 -5.96 -13.04
C ILE A 58 -1.57 -5.86 -13.35
N ASP A 59 -2.12 -6.94 -13.87
CA ASP A 59 -3.49 -7.31 -13.59
C ASP A 59 -3.52 -7.74 -12.12
N PHE A 60 -3.91 -6.83 -11.23
CA PHE A 60 -3.96 -7.17 -9.82
C PHE A 60 -4.98 -8.30 -9.67
N ASN A 61 -4.57 -9.35 -8.95
CA ASN A 61 -5.42 -10.49 -8.69
C ASN A 61 -5.62 -10.60 -7.18
N GLN A 62 -6.89 -10.63 -6.76
CA GLN A 62 -7.30 -10.81 -5.36
C GLN A 62 -6.69 -12.04 -4.70
N THR A 63 -6.36 -13.07 -5.47
CA THR A 63 -5.80 -14.30 -4.92
C THR A 63 -4.30 -14.21 -4.68
N ASN A 64 -3.60 -13.23 -5.26
CA ASN A 64 -2.16 -13.10 -5.12
C ASN A 64 -1.79 -12.31 -3.87
N THR A 65 -0.65 -12.67 -3.28
CA THR A 65 -0.02 -11.87 -2.21
C THR A 65 1.14 -11.10 -2.81
N TYR A 66 1.23 -9.81 -2.54
CA TYR A 66 2.30 -8.95 -3.04
C TYR A 66 3.25 -8.63 -1.89
N GLU A 67 4.53 -8.90 -2.07
CA GLU A 67 5.58 -8.48 -1.14
C GLU A 67 5.72 -6.96 -1.20
N MET A 68 5.62 -6.29 -0.07
CA MET A 68 5.77 -4.84 -0.01
C MET A 68 7.23 -4.41 0.12
N LEU A 69 7.51 -3.18 -0.31
CA LEU A 69 8.80 -2.54 -0.06
C LEU A 69 9.07 -2.48 1.45
N THR A 70 10.34 -2.66 1.86
CA THR A 70 10.71 -2.63 3.28
C THR A 70 10.32 -1.31 3.94
N GLY A 71 9.55 -1.38 5.02
CA GLY A 71 9.04 -0.21 5.75
C GLY A 71 7.79 0.42 5.14
N TYR A 72 7.09 -0.30 4.25
CA TYR A 72 5.83 0.10 3.67
C TYR A 72 4.78 -1.01 3.80
N HIS A 73 3.52 -0.61 3.84
CA HIS A 73 2.38 -1.49 3.62
C HIS A 73 1.49 -0.97 2.50
N LEU A 74 0.69 -1.87 1.92
CA LEU A 74 -0.33 -1.51 0.95
C LEU A 74 -1.47 -0.78 1.66
N ALA A 75 -1.75 0.44 1.24
CA ALA A 75 -2.79 1.26 1.83
C ALA A 75 -4.18 0.67 1.57
N SER A 76 -5.03 0.65 2.59
CA SER A 76 -6.48 0.61 2.38
C SER A 76 -6.99 1.99 1.93
N TYR A 77 -8.16 2.00 1.32
CA TYR A 77 -8.83 3.25 0.95
C TYR A 77 -9.08 4.14 2.18
N ASP A 78 -9.55 3.56 3.29
CA ASP A 78 -9.92 4.33 4.48
C ASP A 78 -8.69 4.94 5.17
N GLU A 79 -7.54 4.24 5.17
CA GLU A 79 -6.26 4.80 5.63
C GLU A 79 -5.82 5.98 4.78
N TYR A 80 -5.89 5.84 3.45
CA TYR A 80 -5.56 6.91 2.52
C TYR A 80 -6.43 8.16 2.75
N VAL A 81 -7.76 8.00 2.82
CA VAL A 81 -8.68 9.12 3.04
C VAL A 81 -8.45 9.79 4.39
N THR A 82 -8.17 9.01 5.43
CA THR A 82 -7.87 9.55 6.78
C THR A 82 -6.63 10.43 6.75
N LEU A 83 -5.54 9.95 6.11
CA LEU A 83 -4.27 10.69 6.00
C LEU A 83 -4.41 11.98 5.20
N PHE A 84 -5.18 11.96 4.10
CA PHE A 84 -5.40 13.16 3.28
C PHE A 84 -6.35 14.17 3.92
N SER A 85 -7.36 13.70 4.66
CA SER A 85 -8.27 14.59 5.40
C SER A 85 -7.53 15.33 6.51
N ALA A 86 -6.59 14.68 7.19
CA ALA A 86 -5.71 15.31 8.17
C ALA A 86 -4.78 16.36 7.52
N SER A 87 -4.19 16.05 6.36
CA SER A 87 -3.34 17.00 5.62
C SER A 87 -4.10 18.22 5.10
N ALA A 88 -5.33 18.04 4.61
CA ALA A 88 -6.18 19.13 4.13
C ALA A 88 -6.52 20.13 5.24
N ALA A 89 -6.76 19.64 6.47
CA ALA A 89 -7.00 20.49 7.65
C ALA A 89 -5.80 21.37 8.03
N LEU A 90 -4.58 21.01 7.59
CA LEU A 90 -3.35 21.76 7.86
C LEU A 90 -3.02 22.81 6.79
N GLY A 91 -3.92 23.04 5.82
CA GLY A 91 -3.76 24.11 4.82
C GLY A 91 -2.79 23.78 3.69
N ALA A 92 -2.56 22.49 3.40
CA ALA A 92 -1.77 22.08 2.24
C ALA A 92 -2.42 22.63 0.95
N THR A 93 -1.69 23.51 0.25
CA THR A 93 -2.14 24.15 -1.00
C THR A 93 -1.22 23.71 -2.14
N GLY A 94 -1.80 23.08 -3.16
CA GLY A 94 -1.08 22.56 -4.32
C GLY A 94 -1.96 21.62 -5.15
N ALA A 95 -2.09 21.87 -6.44
CA ALA A 95 -2.84 20.97 -7.33
C ALA A 95 -1.86 20.07 -8.10
N SER A 96 -1.05 19.29 -7.38
CA SER A 96 -0.23 18.26 -8.02
C SER A 96 -1.07 17.03 -8.30
N TYR A 97 -0.85 16.40 -9.45
CA TYR A 97 -1.45 15.11 -9.77
C TYR A 97 -0.72 13.96 -9.10
N VAL A 98 -1.38 12.81 -8.96
CA VAL A 98 -0.73 11.59 -8.46
C VAL A 98 0.46 11.22 -9.34
N TYR A 99 0.26 11.10 -10.65
CA TYR A 99 1.33 10.88 -11.64
C TYR A 99 1.10 11.53 -13.02
N PHE A 100 -0.10 12.08 -13.32
CA PHE A 100 -0.38 12.65 -14.64
C PHE A 100 0.57 13.82 -14.98
N ASN A 101 1.37 13.65 -16.04
CA ASN A 101 2.45 14.56 -16.44
C ASN A 101 3.50 14.82 -15.33
N GLN A 102 3.70 13.85 -14.43
CA GLN A 102 4.71 13.92 -13.37
C GLN A 102 5.75 12.83 -13.55
N ASP A 103 6.98 13.08 -13.09
CA ASP A 103 8.00 12.05 -12.87
C ASP A 103 8.21 11.11 -14.06
N GLY A 104 8.20 11.64 -15.29
CA GLY A 104 8.45 10.87 -16.52
C GLY A 104 7.19 10.29 -17.20
N TRP A 105 6.00 10.50 -16.63
CA TRP A 105 4.74 10.19 -17.29
C TRP A 105 4.40 11.25 -18.35
N ASN A 106 3.92 10.80 -19.52
CA ASN A 106 3.30 11.65 -20.53
C ASN A 106 1.79 11.37 -20.57
N GLY A 107 1.02 12.20 -19.87
CA GLY A 107 -0.37 11.93 -19.53
C GLY A 107 -0.50 10.65 -18.71
N TYR A 108 -1.15 9.63 -19.28
CA TYR A 108 -1.30 8.30 -18.70
C TYR A 108 -0.27 7.29 -19.23
N ILE A 109 0.75 7.73 -19.98
CA ILE A 109 1.73 6.84 -20.60
C ILE A 109 3.01 6.81 -19.77
N TRP A 110 3.41 5.61 -19.36
CA TRP A 110 4.69 5.29 -18.72
C TRP A 110 5.35 4.14 -19.48
N ASN A 111 6.60 4.29 -19.89
CA ASN A 111 7.32 3.26 -20.65
C ASN A 111 6.52 2.72 -21.85
N LYS A 112 5.80 3.60 -22.56
CA LYS A 112 4.93 3.29 -23.70
C LYS A 112 3.68 2.45 -23.37
N VAL A 113 3.42 2.21 -22.08
CA VAL A 113 2.25 1.48 -21.59
C VAL A 113 1.31 2.47 -20.92
N GLN A 114 0.01 2.35 -21.19
CA GLN A 114 -0.98 3.16 -20.50
C GLN A 114 -1.08 2.69 -19.04
N ARG A 115 -1.21 3.62 -18.10
CA ARG A 115 -1.31 3.43 -16.66
C ARG A 115 -2.28 4.46 -16.12
N ILE A 116 -3.32 4.01 -15.43
CA ILE A 116 -4.44 4.88 -15.03
C ILE A 116 -4.72 4.75 -13.53
N TYR A 117 -4.72 3.54 -12.99
CA TYR A 117 -5.20 3.29 -11.63
C TYR A 117 -4.11 2.77 -10.68
N PHE A 118 -4.12 3.25 -9.46
CA PHE A 118 -3.33 2.71 -8.35
C PHE A 118 -4.25 1.95 -7.40
N ALA A 119 -3.88 0.71 -7.11
CA ALA A 119 -4.68 -0.20 -6.31
C ALA A 119 -4.52 0.07 -4.80
N PHE A 120 -5.61 -0.17 -4.08
CA PHE A 120 -5.67 -0.29 -2.61
C PHE A 120 -5.76 -1.76 -2.21
N SER A 121 -5.47 -2.07 -0.94
CA SER A 121 -5.61 -3.42 -0.38
C SER A 121 -7.05 -3.93 -0.38
N ASP A 122 -8.02 -3.01 -0.27
CA ASP A 122 -9.46 -3.27 -0.20
C ASP A 122 -10.21 -2.96 -1.50
N MET A 123 -9.49 -2.82 -2.63
CA MET A 123 -10.06 -2.30 -3.88
C MET A 123 -11.19 -3.11 -4.51
N TYR A 124 -11.48 -4.31 -4.01
CA TYR A 124 -12.49 -5.21 -4.56
C TYR A 124 -13.75 -5.35 -3.68
N THR A 125 -13.76 -4.80 -2.47
CA THR A 125 -14.83 -5.07 -1.48
C THR A 125 -15.21 -3.83 -0.69
N PRO A 126 -16.50 -3.62 -0.36
CA PRO A 126 -17.71 -4.05 -1.07
C PRO A 126 -18.00 -3.20 -2.33
N THR A 127 -17.36 -2.04 -2.44
CA THR A 127 -17.44 -1.14 -3.59
C THR A 127 -16.06 -1.03 -4.18
N PRO A 128 -15.86 -1.41 -5.45
CA PRO A 128 -14.56 -1.27 -6.09
C PRO A 128 -14.06 0.17 -6.07
N ARG A 129 -12.81 0.36 -5.62
CA ARG A 129 -12.16 1.68 -5.47
C ARG A 129 -10.70 1.61 -5.89
N ALA A 130 -10.26 2.58 -6.68
CA ALA A 130 -8.85 2.75 -7.03
C ALA A 130 -8.51 4.24 -7.17
N LEU A 131 -7.25 4.59 -6.98
CA LEU A 131 -6.74 5.96 -7.12
C LEU A 131 -6.38 6.27 -8.57
N HIS A 132 -6.94 7.34 -9.14
CA HIS A 132 -6.62 7.74 -10.50
C HIS A 132 -5.29 8.50 -10.57
N ALA A 133 -4.44 8.19 -11.56
CA ALA A 133 -3.16 8.87 -11.80
C ALA A 133 -3.32 10.37 -12.08
N GLY A 134 -4.47 10.77 -12.64
CA GLY A 134 -4.87 12.17 -12.88
C GLY A 134 -5.68 12.81 -11.75
N ALA A 135 -5.84 12.14 -10.61
CA ALA A 135 -6.45 12.77 -9.44
C ALA A 135 -5.51 13.87 -8.91
N ALA A 136 -6.09 15.04 -8.61
CA ALA A 136 -5.37 16.03 -7.81
C ALA A 136 -5.19 15.49 -6.39
N GLN A 137 -3.97 15.54 -5.86
CA GLN A 137 -3.66 14.99 -4.55
C GLN A 137 -4.41 15.72 -3.43
N ASN A 138 -4.75 17.01 -3.59
CA ASN A 138 -5.44 17.80 -2.56
C ASN A 138 -6.94 17.51 -2.40
N GLN A 139 -7.53 16.63 -3.22
CA GLN A 139 -8.97 16.39 -3.20
C GLN A 139 -9.33 15.21 -2.29
N THR A 140 -9.94 15.51 -1.15
CA THR A 140 -10.53 14.54 -0.22
C THR A 140 -11.93 14.10 -0.65
N ASN A 141 -12.68 14.98 -1.32
CA ASN A 141 -14.01 14.73 -1.89
C ASN A 141 -13.86 14.29 -3.33
N VAL A 142 -14.04 12.99 -3.59
CA VAL A 142 -13.73 12.42 -4.90
C VAL A 142 -14.95 12.02 -5.72
N SER A 143 -15.98 12.83 -5.59
CA SER A 143 -17.18 12.83 -6.42
C SER A 143 -16.94 13.73 -7.63
N GLY A 144 -16.25 13.24 -8.66
CA GLY A 144 -16.16 13.98 -9.94
C GLY A 144 -14.99 13.71 -10.87
N GLY A 145 -14.04 12.81 -10.55
CA GLY A 145 -13.02 12.41 -11.54
C GLY A 145 -11.71 11.80 -11.01
N GLY A 146 -11.50 11.73 -9.68
CA GLY A 146 -10.23 11.24 -9.11
C GLY A 146 -10.26 9.84 -8.49
N LEU A 147 -11.43 9.30 -8.16
CA LEU A 147 -11.63 7.94 -7.65
C LEU A 147 -12.75 7.33 -8.47
N TYR A 148 -12.45 6.20 -9.09
CA TYR A 148 -13.46 5.45 -9.83
C TYR A 148 -14.17 4.55 -8.83
N SER A 149 -15.34 5.02 -8.39
CA SER A 149 -16.32 4.20 -7.67
C SER A 149 -17.32 3.67 -8.67
N LYS A 150 -17.77 2.42 -8.48
CA LYS A 150 -18.73 1.68 -9.31
C LYS A 150 -19.99 2.48 -9.73
N SER A 151 -20.35 3.54 -9.01
CA SER A 151 -21.49 4.41 -9.32
C SER A 151 -21.39 5.14 -10.66
N ASN A 152 -20.21 5.30 -11.25
CA ASN A 152 -20.02 6.03 -12.51
C ASN A 152 -20.06 5.14 -13.77
N GLY A 153 -20.50 3.89 -13.65
CA GLY A 153 -20.86 3.04 -14.81
C GLY A 153 -19.70 2.46 -15.64
N LEU A 154 -18.45 2.74 -15.27
CA LEU A 154 -17.27 2.09 -15.84
C LEU A 154 -16.69 1.13 -14.80
N ASP A 155 -17.03 -0.13 -14.93
CA ASP A 155 -16.51 -1.18 -14.07
C ASP A 155 -15.06 -1.47 -14.46
N PHE A 156 -14.11 -0.84 -13.76
CA PHE A 156 -12.68 -1.08 -13.97
C PHE A 156 -12.29 -2.55 -13.70
N LEU A 157 -13.18 -3.35 -13.09
CA LEU A 157 -13.03 -4.78 -12.88
C LEU A 157 -13.75 -5.64 -13.94
N ALA A 158 -14.78 -5.14 -14.65
CA ALA A 158 -15.57 -5.93 -15.63
C ALA A 158 -14.96 -6.03 -17.03
N GLY A 159 -13.72 -5.60 -17.22
CA GLY A 159 -12.92 -6.05 -18.35
C GLY A 159 -12.99 -5.15 -19.58
N THR A 160 -11.80 -4.71 -19.97
CA THR A 160 -11.13 -4.88 -21.29
C THR A 160 -9.76 -4.20 -21.17
N TYR A 161 -9.60 -3.28 -20.21
CA TYR A 161 -8.36 -2.57 -19.93
C TYR A 161 -8.21 -2.38 -18.41
N GLN A 162 -7.69 -3.39 -17.70
CA GLN A 162 -7.23 -3.22 -16.33
C GLN A 162 -5.91 -2.42 -16.37
N VAL A 163 -6.02 -1.10 -16.57
CA VAL A 163 -4.85 -0.25 -16.79
C VAL A 163 -4.27 0.19 -15.44
N PHE A 164 -3.82 -0.77 -14.64
CA PHE A 164 -3.19 -0.44 -13.38
C PHE A 164 -1.79 0.14 -13.59
N GLY A 165 -1.60 1.31 -13.00
CA GLY A 165 -0.32 1.97 -12.90
C GLY A 165 0.53 1.49 -11.74
N GLY A 166 -0.07 0.95 -10.67
CA GLY A 166 0.70 0.68 -9.47
C GLY A 166 -0.09 0.42 -8.19
N LEU A 167 0.59 0.59 -7.06
CA LEU A 167 0.07 0.46 -5.70
C LEU A 167 0.12 1.79 -4.95
N VAL A 168 -0.87 2.02 -4.08
CA VAL A 168 -0.81 3.10 -3.08
C VAL A 168 -0.17 2.54 -1.81
N LEU A 169 0.97 3.08 -1.40
CA LEU A 169 1.72 2.60 -0.24
C LEU A 169 1.70 3.64 0.87
N ILE A 170 1.69 3.17 2.12
CA ILE A 170 1.94 3.99 3.30
C ILE A 170 3.25 3.54 3.93
N LYS A 171 4.10 4.50 4.22
CA LYS A 171 5.37 4.30 4.92
C LYS A 171 5.12 4.12 6.41
N ASP A 172 5.60 3.01 6.96
CA ASP A 172 5.40 2.63 8.36
C ASP A 172 6.06 3.64 9.30
N ALA A 173 5.39 4.03 10.39
CA ALA A 173 5.92 4.98 11.36
C ALA A 173 7.26 4.53 11.99
N ALA A 174 7.50 3.22 12.11
CA ALA A 174 8.76 2.68 12.59
C ALA A 174 9.94 3.00 11.65
N SER A 175 9.68 3.08 10.34
CA SER A 175 10.68 3.44 9.32
C SER A 175 10.97 4.95 9.27
N LEU A 176 10.10 5.78 9.84
CA LEU A 176 10.28 7.23 9.94
C LEU A 176 11.18 7.64 11.13
N LYS A 177 11.48 6.71 12.06
CA LYS A 177 12.27 6.95 13.27
C LYS A 177 13.78 6.67 13.15
N ALA A 178 14.30 6.36 11.97
CA ALA A 178 15.71 6.02 11.82
C ALA A 178 16.57 7.23 11.38
N SER A 179 16.75 8.20 12.28
CA SER A 179 18.13 8.62 12.54
C SER A 179 18.53 7.84 13.78
N PRO A 180 19.56 6.97 13.74
CA PRO A 180 20.06 6.35 14.95
C PRO A 180 20.61 7.47 15.83
N VAL A 181 19.76 8.04 16.66
CA VAL A 181 20.21 8.81 17.81
C VAL A 181 21.00 7.78 18.62
N PRO A 182 22.33 7.92 18.73
CA PRO A 182 23.10 7.04 19.59
C PRO A 182 22.46 7.16 20.95
N GLU A 183 21.87 6.07 21.46
CA GLU A 183 21.21 6.11 22.76
C GLU A 183 22.22 6.69 23.76
N PRO A 184 21.95 7.86 24.35
CA PRO A 184 22.92 8.48 25.23
C PRO A 184 22.96 7.64 26.49
N SER A 185 23.99 6.81 26.58
CA SER A 185 24.62 6.52 27.86
C SER A 185 23.74 5.84 28.90
N THR A 186 22.59 5.24 28.61
CA THR A 186 21.77 4.58 29.64
C THR A 186 22.55 3.44 30.29
N LEU A 187 23.29 2.69 29.48
CA LEU A 187 24.20 1.63 29.94
C LEU A 187 25.44 2.19 30.65
N ALA A 188 25.93 3.36 30.22
CA ALA A 188 27.07 4.03 30.85
C ALA A 188 26.69 4.68 32.20
N ILE A 189 25.49 5.26 32.32
CA ILE A 189 24.93 5.81 33.56
C ILE A 189 24.65 4.67 34.55
N PHE A 190 24.12 3.54 34.06
CA PHE A 190 23.94 2.34 34.88
C PHE A 190 25.28 1.78 35.38
N ALA A 191 26.30 1.69 34.51
CA ALA A 191 27.64 1.25 34.89
C ALA A 191 28.31 2.21 35.88
N LEU A 192 28.19 3.53 35.69
CA LEU A 192 28.67 4.55 36.62
C LEU A 192 27.94 4.49 37.98
N GLY A 193 26.64 4.23 37.97
CA GLY A 193 25.85 4.02 39.19
C GLY A 193 26.34 2.81 40.00
N LEU A 194 26.59 1.68 39.33
CA LEU A 194 27.15 0.48 39.97
C LEU A 194 28.58 0.70 40.49
N MET A 195 29.43 1.40 39.74
CA MET A 195 30.78 1.75 40.19
C MET A 195 30.75 2.68 41.41
N GLY A 196 29.89 3.69 41.42
CA GLY A 196 29.69 4.56 42.59
C GLY A 196 29.25 3.78 43.84
N LEU A 197 28.38 2.78 43.66
CA LEU A 197 27.93 1.91 44.75
C LEU A 197 29.06 0.99 45.27
N ALA A 198 29.89 0.45 44.37
CA ALA A 198 31.02 -0.40 44.71
C ALA A 198 32.12 0.36 45.46
N VAL A 199 32.40 1.61 45.09
CA VAL A 199 33.40 2.46 45.77
C VAL A 199 32.98 2.77 47.22
N ARG A 200 31.69 2.95 47.48
CA ARG A 200 31.20 3.28 48.84
C ARG A 200 31.37 2.13 49.84
N ARG A 201 31.37 0.87 49.39
CA ARG A 201 31.57 -0.30 50.26
C ARG A 201 33.01 -0.47 50.76
N LYS A 202 34.00 0.16 50.12
CA LYS A 202 35.43 -0.05 50.44
C LYS A 202 35.98 0.89 51.53
N LYS A 203 35.17 1.82 52.06
CA LYS A 203 35.60 2.82 53.06
C LYS A 203 35.14 2.51 54.50
N GLN A 204 34.52 1.35 54.74
CA GLN A 204 34.04 0.92 56.06
C GLN A 204 34.84 -0.26 56.66
N SER A 205 36.06 -0.52 56.19
CA SER A 205 37.03 -1.43 56.82
C SER A 205 38.25 -0.67 57.29
#